data_AF-A0A6I4TCG9-F1
#
_entry.id   AF-A0A6I4TCG9-F1
#
_cell.length_a   1.000
_cell.length_b   1.000
_cell.length_c   1.000
_cell.angle_alpha   90.00
_cell.angle_beta   90.00
_cell.angle_gamma   90.00
#
_symmetry.space_group_name_H-M   'P 1'
#
loop_
_entity.id
_entity.type
_entity.pdbx_description
1 polymer ?
#
loop_
_entity_poly.entity_id
_entity_poly.type
_entity_poly.pdbx_seq_one_letter_code
_entity_poly.pdbx_strand_id
1 'polypeptide(L)'
;MSSLVRERAANAAAAGDYSAAFRLLHGAAEAQPGDAALWNSAGNAAMRAGLPEDAARCFERAAQADPRSLEFAVNRAIALGKLGRDRAAIDVLSSHEGAGRRDPRYCSVRAARARAVGDLDQAAQWYDRALASAPAHARARHGRARVALERSEPDAAARFDRAIESAPGDADAWLGKAQALDAAGRFAEAAALVDALLRQAPHWADALRLRASIALAVGDADVTGAYRWAELSAPGEPAIALAHCHALAGLDRQGEAADIAAAARRRFPAMAVFAVLEARFAHEAGDTARAGAIWDSLSPVDHDSLLLHARHLIRTGDYARAAQAVDQALAGQPWSVSAWALRGLLWRLAGDPRAEWLHAQPGLVATVPLPGGGDLLGELAPALDALHDQAAFPLNQSLRGGTQTRGSLLGRHEPLFARLRQAIVEALEQYRAALPAEDLEHPLLRHRSRAWQLAGSWSVRLRGGSGDRHISHIHPEGIVSSALYVDLPTEIGDQAQDGWLEIGRPPGDLGIDLPPIAAIRPQVGMLALFPSTLFHGTRPFGRGTRMTVAFDVAPATGGAA
;
A
#
# COMPACT_ATOMS: atom_id res chain seq x y z
N MET A 1 4.53 10.00 -49.40
CA MET A 1 5.19 9.03 -48.51
C MET A 1 4.37 8.69 -47.25
N SER A 2 3.69 9.65 -46.60
CA SER A 2 2.99 9.37 -45.33
C SER A 2 1.85 8.35 -45.43
N SER A 3 1.12 8.28 -46.55
CA SER A 3 0.01 7.33 -46.75
C SER A 3 0.47 5.86 -46.78
N LEU A 4 1.54 5.53 -47.50
CA LEU A 4 2.08 4.15 -47.56
C LEU A 4 2.60 3.67 -46.21
N VAL A 5 3.24 4.56 -45.43
CA VAL A 5 3.72 4.20 -44.09
C VAL A 5 2.56 3.96 -43.12
N ARG A 6 1.51 4.79 -43.18
CA ARG A 6 0.30 4.58 -42.36
C ARG A 6 -0.40 3.26 -42.69
N GLU A 7 -0.48 2.91 -43.98
CA GLU A 7 -1.06 1.63 -44.41
C GLU A 7 -0.25 0.43 -43.92
N ARG A 8 1.08 0.45 -44.06
CA ARG A 8 1.96 -0.62 -43.53
C ARG A 8 1.87 -0.73 -42.01
N ALA A 9 1.81 0.39 -41.30
CA ALA A 9 1.64 0.39 -39.85
C ALA A 9 0.27 -0.14 -39.43
N ALA A 10 -0.80 0.18 -40.17
CA ALA A 10 -2.13 -0.35 -39.93
C ALA A 10 -2.17 -1.87 -40.15
N ASN A 11 -1.53 -2.38 -41.20
CA ASN A 11 -1.42 -3.82 -41.45
C ASN A 11 -0.65 -4.55 -40.35
N ALA A 12 0.47 -3.98 -39.89
CA ALA A 12 1.21 -4.53 -38.74
C ALA A 12 0.34 -4.54 -37.46
N ALA A 13 -0.38 -3.46 -37.18
CA ALA A 13 -1.28 -3.37 -36.04
C ALA A 13 -2.47 -4.35 -36.12
N ALA A 14 -3.00 -4.59 -37.32
CA ALA A 14 -4.04 -5.59 -37.57
C ALA A 14 -3.54 -7.02 -37.37
N ALA A 15 -2.26 -7.27 -37.65
CA ALA A 15 -1.57 -8.52 -37.34
C ALA A 15 -1.13 -8.64 -35.86
N GLY A 16 -1.42 -7.64 -35.03
CA GLY A 16 -1.01 -7.61 -33.62
C GLY A 16 0.45 -7.20 -33.38
N ASP A 17 1.22 -6.92 -34.43
CA ASP A 17 2.61 -6.45 -34.32
C ASP A 17 2.66 -4.93 -34.09
N TYR A 18 2.31 -4.54 -32.87
CA TYR A 18 2.32 -3.13 -32.45
C TYR A 18 3.73 -2.55 -32.38
N SER A 19 4.76 -3.38 -32.17
CA SER A 19 6.16 -2.94 -32.17
C SER A 19 6.63 -2.56 -33.57
N ALA A 20 6.28 -3.32 -34.60
CA ALA A 20 6.53 -2.93 -35.99
C ALA A 20 5.72 -1.70 -36.41
N ALA A 21 4.43 -1.64 -36.03
CA ALA A 21 3.60 -0.46 -36.27
C ALA A 21 4.22 0.81 -35.66
N PHE A 22 4.71 0.70 -34.41
CA PHE A 22 5.42 1.79 -33.74
C PHE A 22 6.67 2.22 -34.49
N ARG A 23 7.58 1.29 -34.84
CA ARG A 23 8.82 1.62 -35.56
C ARG A 23 8.55 2.35 -36.89
N LEU A 24 7.56 1.90 -37.65
CA LEU A 24 7.18 2.52 -38.92
C LEU A 24 6.65 3.95 -38.72
N LEU A 25 5.75 4.15 -37.76
CA LEU A 25 5.16 5.46 -37.48
C LEU A 25 6.17 6.42 -36.86
N HIS A 26 7.03 5.94 -35.96
CA HIS A 26 8.10 6.71 -35.34
C HIS A 26 9.09 7.23 -36.39
N GLY A 27 9.61 6.35 -37.26
CA GLY A 27 10.52 6.76 -38.32
C GLY A 27 9.89 7.77 -39.30
N ALA A 28 8.60 7.64 -39.59
CA ALA A 28 7.89 8.64 -40.40
C ALA A 28 7.71 9.98 -39.68
N ALA A 29 7.52 9.97 -38.37
CA ALA A 29 7.43 11.17 -37.54
C ALA A 29 8.80 11.86 -37.41
N GLU A 30 9.90 11.11 -37.30
CA GLU A 30 11.27 11.65 -37.33
C GLU A 30 11.59 12.33 -38.67
N ALA A 31 11.13 11.75 -39.79
CA ALA A 31 11.28 12.35 -41.11
C ALA A 31 10.42 13.61 -41.30
N GLN A 32 9.38 13.81 -40.49
CA GLN A 32 8.47 14.96 -40.52
C GLN A 32 8.18 15.48 -39.10
N PRO A 33 9.16 16.09 -38.42
CA PRO A 33 9.03 16.41 -36.99
C PRO A 33 7.88 17.36 -36.63
N GLY A 34 7.40 18.16 -37.58
CA GLY A 34 6.26 19.06 -37.40
C GLY A 34 4.87 18.43 -37.59
N ASP A 35 4.78 17.17 -38.04
CA ASP A 35 3.49 16.48 -38.17
C ASP A 35 3.09 15.87 -36.82
N ALA A 36 2.33 16.66 -36.05
CA ALA A 36 1.85 16.25 -34.72
C ALA A 36 1.01 14.96 -34.75
N ALA A 37 0.28 14.71 -35.85
CA ALA A 37 -0.57 13.53 -35.98
C ALA A 37 0.25 12.24 -36.17
N LEU A 38 1.41 12.31 -36.83
CA LEU A 38 2.34 11.18 -36.93
C LEU A 38 2.94 10.84 -35.57
N TRP A 39 3.39 11.85 -34.80
CA TRP A 39 3.86 11.64 -33.43
C TRP A 39 2.78 11.04 -32.53
N ASN A 40 1.53 11.53 -32.61
CA ASN A 40 0.42 10.96 -31.85
C ASN A 40 0.12 9.51 -32.25
N SER A 41 0.17 9.20 -33.55
CA SER A 41 -0.05 7.84 -34.05
C SER A 41 1.05 6.89 -33.59
N ALA A 42 2.32 7.32 -33.62
CA ALA A 42 3.44 6.57 -33.08
C ALA A 42 3.27 6.31 -31.59
N GLY A 43 2.87 7.31 -30.81
CA GLY A 43 2.60 7.16 -29.38
C GLY A 43 1.48 6.15 -29.09
N ASN A 44 0.40 6.17 -29.87
CA ASN A 44 -0.69 5.20 -29.75
C ASN A 44 -0.23 3.76 -30.05
N ALA A 45 0.61 3.57 -31.07
CA ALA A 45 1.20 2.27 -31.37
C ALA A 45 2.14 1.80 -30.27
N ALA A 46 2.98 2.68 -29.71
CA ALA A 46 3.84 2.40 -28.57
C ALA A 46 3.04 1.97 -27.32
N MET A 47 1.92 2.64 -27.02
CA MET A 47 1.03 2.24 -25.93
C MET A 47 0.49 0.82 -26.10
N ARG A 48 0.09 0.45 -27.33
CA ARG A 48 -0.39 -0.91 -27.63
C ARG A 48 0.73 -1.94 -27.63
N ALA A 49 1.96 -1.54 -27.93
CA ALA A 49 3.16 -2.36 -27.84
C ALA A 49 3.68 -2.54 -26.41
N GLY A 50 3.05 -1.92 -25.40
CA GLY A 50 3.53 -1.97 -24.02
C GLY A 50 4.79 -1.14 -23.75
N LEU A 51 5.01 -0.08 -24.54
CA LEU A 51 6.16 0.83 -24.45
C LEU A 51 5.72 2.23 -23.96
N PRO A 52 5.35 2.39 -22.67
CA PRO A 52 4.79 3.65 -22.17
C PRO A 52 5.79 4.82 -22.14
N GLU A 53 7.09 4.57 -21.96
CA GLU A 53 8.13 5.62 -22.04
C GLU A 53 8.21 6.21 -23.45
N ASP A 54 8.29 5.36 -24.47
CA ASP A 54 8.33 5.80 -25.86
C ASP A 54 7.04 6.49 -26.27
N ALA A 55 5.89 5.98 -25.79
CA ALA A 55 4.62 6.63 -25.99
C ALA A 55 4.59 8.04 -25.39
N ALA A 56 5.05 8.22 -24.15
CA ALA A 56 5.10 9.52 -23.49
C ALA A 56 5.98 10.52 -24.25
N ARG A 57 7.12 10.08 -24.80
CA ARG A 57 7.99 10.91 -25.65
C ARG A 57 7.32 11.30 -26.95
N CYS A 58 6.65 10.35 -27.62
CA CYS A 58 5.93 10.64 -28.86
C CYS A 58 4.78 11.64 -28.63
N PHE A 59 3.98 11.46 -27.57
CA PHE A 59 2.91 12.41 -27.24
C PHE A 59 3.45 13.78 -26.81
N GLU A 60 4.61 13.85 -26.17
CA GLU A 60 5.29 15.12 -25.90
C GLU A 60 5.70 15.82 -27.20
N ARG A 61 6.28 15.11 -28.17
CA ARG A 61 6.60 15.67 -29.49
C ARG A 61 5.34 16.16 -30.23
N ALA A 62 4.25 15.39 -30.16
CA ALA A 62 2.95 15.81 -30.71
C ALA A 62 2.45 17.11 -30.06
N ALA A 63 2.52 17.20 -28.72
CA ALA A 63 2.12 18.39 -27.98
C ALA A 63 3.07 19.59 -28.20
N GLN A 64 4.34 19.37 -28.52
CA GLN A 64 5.25 20.46 -28.92
C GLN A 64 4.89 21.02 -30.30
N ALA A 65 4.49 20.15 -31.23
CA ALA A 65 4.07 20.55 -32.58
C ALA A 65 2.67 21.23 -32.59
N ASP A 66 1.76 20.82 -31.71
CA ASP A 66 0.49 21.51 -31.46
C ASP A 66 0.19 21.63 -29.94
N PRO A 67 0.64 22.73 -29.30
CA PRO A 67 0.49 22.94 -27.86
C PRO A 67 -0.94 23.16 -27.36
N ARG A 68 -1.92 23.33 -28.26
CA ARG A 68 -3.33 23.55 -27.88
C ARG A 68 -4.18 22.28 -27.96
N SER A 69 -3.61 21.18 -28.44
CA SER A 69 -4.31 19.91 -28.62
C SER A 69 -4.57 19.22 -27.28
N LEU A 70 -5.85 19.25 -26.85
CA LEU A 70 -6.33 18.50 -25.69
C LEU A 70 -6.08 16.99 -25.84
N GLU A 71 -6.20 16.45 -27.05
CA GLU A 71 -6.00 15.02 -27.31
C GLU A 71 -4.58 14.58 -26.95
N PHE A 72 -3.57 15.35 -27.38
CA PHE A 72 -2.16 15.00 -27.15
C PHE A 72 -1.81 15.13 -25.67
N ALA A 73 -2.33 16.15 -24.99
CA ALA A 73 -2.19 16.30 -23.55
C ALA A 73 -2.79 15.11 -22.78
N VAL A 74 -4.00 14.68 -23.16
CA VAL A 74 -4.68 13.52 -22.55
C VAL A 74 -3.91 12.22 -22.82
N ASN A 75 -3.45 11.99 -24.05
CA ASN A 75 -2.67 10.80 -24.41
C ASN A 75 -1.35 10.74 -23.64
N ARG A 76 -0.64 11.88 -23.54
CA ARG A 76 0.57 12.01 -22.73
C ARG A 76 0.30 11.69 -21.26
N ALA A 77 -0.77 12.24 -20.68
CA ALA A 77 -1.14 11.99 -19.30
C ALA A 77 -1.53 10.52 -19.01
N ILE A 78 -2.11 9.83 -20.00
CA ILE A 78 -2.36 8.38 -19.91
C ILE A 78 -1.04 7.61 -19.86
N ALA A 79 -0.10 7.92 -20.76
CA ALA A 79 1.22 7.27 -20.79
C ALA A 79 2.01 7.54 -19.49
N LEU A 80 2.04 8.80 -19.02
CA LEU A 80 2.68 9.15 -17.74
C LEU A 80 2.07 8.41 -16.55
N GLY A 81 0.74 8.23 -16.51
CA GLY A 81 0.11 7.44 -15.46
C GLY A 81 0.44 5.94 -15.53
N LYS A 82 0.69 5.38 -16.71
CA LYS A 82 1.22 4.00 -16.84
C LYS A 82 2.65 3.87 -16.29
N LEU A 83 3.40 4.97 -16.24
CA LEU A 83 4.73 5.07 -15.66
C LEU A 83 4.73 5.42 -14.16
N GLY A 84 3.56 5.53 -13.52
CA GLY A 84 3.43 6.02 -12.14
C GLY A 84 3.81 7.50 -11.96
N ARG A 85 3.93 8.27 -13.04
CA ARG A 85 4.27 9.70 -13.03
C ARG A 85 3.01 10.56 -12.97
N ASP A 86 2.13 10.25 -12.02
CA ASP A 86 0.79 10.84 -11.95
C ASP A 86 0.79 12.35 -11.70
N ARG A 87 1.76 12.88 -10.93
CA ARG A 87 1.90 14.33 -10.70
C ARG A 87 2.27 15.08 -11.99
N ALA A 88 3.24 14.57 -12.75
CA ALA A 88 3.57 15.13 -14.05
C ALA A 88 2.39 15.03 -15.04
N ALA A 89 1.62 13.94 -14.98
CA ALA A 89 0.40 13.80 -15.77
C ALA A 89 -0.65 14.85 -15.39
N ILE A 90 -0.79 15.14 -14.09
CA ILE A 90 -1.61 16.24 -13.59
C ILE A 90 -1.10 17.57 -14.15
N ASP A 91 0.19 17.89 -14.07
CA ASP A 91 0.72 19.17 -14.56
C ASP A 91 0.46 19.37 -16.06
N VAL A 92 0.64 18.32 -16.87
CA VAL A 92 0.29 18.33 -18.30
C VAL A 92 -1.18 18.68 -18.51
N LEU A 93 -2.08 18.04 -17.78
CA LEU A 93 -3.53 18.27 -17.91
C LEU A 93 -3.96 19.65 -17.43
N SER A 94 -3.36 20.18 -16.35
CA SER A 94 -3.75 21.46 -15.74
C SER A 94 -3.65 22.63 -16.73
N SER A 95 -2.65 22.60 -17.62
CA SER A 95 -2.49 23.62 -18.68
C SER A 95 -3.62 23.64 -19.73
N HIS A 96 -4.43 22.57 -19.79
CA HIS A 96 -5.52 22.39 -20.74
C HIS A 96 -6.91 22.44 -20.08
N GLU A 97 -7.00 22.77 -18.79
CA GLU A 97 -8.24 22.64 -18.02
C GLU A 97 -9.41 23.45 -18.62
N GLY A 98 -9.15 24.65 -19.12
CA GLY A 98 -10.18 25.51 -19.73
C GLY A 98 -10.96 24.81 -20.85
N ALA A 99 -10.25 24.08 -21.71
CA ALA A 99 -10.82 23.29 -22.81
C ALA A 99 -11.28 21.90 -22.35
N GLY A 100 -10.52 21.26 -21.44
CA GLY A 100 -10.75 19.88 -21.01
C GLY A 100 -11.90 19.68 -20.02
N ARG A 101 -12.28 20.71 -19.26
CA ARG A 101 -13.28 20.57 -18.18
C ARG A 101 -14.70 20.24 -18.64
N ARG A 102 -14.98 20.08 -19.93
CA ARG A 102 -16.27 19.57 -20.43
C ARG A 102 -16.12 18.27 -21.21
N ASP A 103 -14.88 17.81 -21.41
CA ASP A 103 -14.57 16.58 -22.09
C ASP A 103 -14.52 15.42 -21.07
N PRO A 104 -15.37 14.38 -21.22
CA PRO A 104 -15.45 13.28 -20.27
C PRO A 104 -14.16 12.47 -20.18
N ARG A 105 -13.38 12.38 -21.27
CA ARG A 105 -12.14 11.62 -21.31
C ARG A 105 -11.05 12.36 -20.52
N TYR A 106 -10.90 13.66 -20.70
CA TYR A 106 -10.04 14.53 -19.90
C TYR A 106 -10.40 14.39 -18.42
N CYS A 107 -11.68 14.58 -18.07
CA CYS A 107 -12.14 14.52 -16.69
C CYS A 107 -11.88 13.14 -16.06
N SER A 108 -12.16 12.05 -16.78
CA SER A 108 -11.88 10.69 -16.30
C SER A 108 -10.39 10.40 -16.13
N VAL A 109 -9.52 10.91 -17.02
CA VAL A 109 -8.07 10.73 -16.87
C VAL A 109 -7.55 11.57 -15.71
N ARG A 110 -8.00 12.82 -15.60
CA ARG A 110 -7.66 13.71 -14.48
C ARG A 110 -8.04 13.10 -13.14
N ALA A 111 -9.24 12.53 -13.04
CA ALA A 111 -9.73 11.85 -11.85
C ALA A 111 -8.87 10.62 -11.50
N ALA A 112 -8.49 9.81 -12.49
CA ALA A 112 -7.64 8.64 -12.28
C ALA A 112 -6.25 9.03 -11.76
N ARG A 113 -5.67 10.14 -12.25
CA ARG A 113 -4.38 10.66 -11.75
C ARG A 113 -4.51 11.22 -10.34
N ALA A 114 -5.59 11.96 -10.05
CA ALA A 114 -5.88 12.47 -8.71
C ALA A 114 -5.99 11.33 -7.68
N ARG A 115 -6.71 10.26 -8.02
CA ARG A 115 -6.79 9.05 -7.18
C ARG A 115 -5.41 8.42 -6.96
N ALA A 116 -4.59 8.31 -8.00
CA ALA A 116 -3.27 7.69 -7.91
C ALA A 116 -2.29 8.47 -7.00
N VAL A 117 -2.43 9.79 -6.89
CA VAL A 117 -1.67 10.61 -5.93
C VAL A 117 -2.36 10.73 -4.56
N GLY A 118 -3.43 9.97 -4.30
CA GLY A 118 -4.16 9.96 -3.03
C GLY A 118 -5.15 11.11 -2.81
N ASP A 119 -5.37 11.97 -3.80
CA ASP A 119 -6.33 13.08 -3.73
C ASP A 119 -7.73 12.58 -4.12
N LEU A 120 -8.37 11.86 -3.19
CA LEU A 120 -9.67 11.24 -3.42
C LEU A 120 -10.81 12.25 -3.58
N ASP A 121 -10.71 13.43 -2.96
CA ASP A 121 -11.68 14.52 -3.12
C ASP A 121 -11.69 15.02 -4.56
N GLN A 122 -10.52 15.37 -5.09
CA GLN A 122 -10.40 15.80 -6.48
C GLN A 122 -10.77 14.67 -7.44
N ALA A 123 -10.39 13.43 -7.13
CA ALA A 123 -10.77 12.29 -7.95
C ALA A 123 -12.30 12.15 -8.07
N ALA A 124 -13.03 12.24 -6.95
CA ALA A 124 -14.49 12.20 -6.96
C ALA A 124 -15.07 13.33 -7.82
N GLN A 125 -14.65 14.58 -7.60
CA GLN A 125 -15.13 15.74 -8.34
C GLN A 125 -14.91 15.65 -9.85
N TRP A 126 -13.71 15.20 -10.28
CA TRP A 126 -13.41 15.05 -11.70
C TRP A 126 -14.17 13.89 -12.34
N TYR A 127 -14.40 12.78 -11.62
CA TYR A 127 -15.26 11.72 -12.13
C TYR A 127 -16.72 12.16 -12.21
N ASP A 128 -17.25 12.85 -11.21
CA ASP A 128 -18.61 13.38 -11.21
C ASP A 128 -18.81 14.34 -12.40
N ARG A 129 -17.79 15.14 -12.71
CA ARG A 129 -17.77 16.00 -13.89
C ARG A 129 -17.77 15.23 -15.21
N ALA A 130 -17.01 14.15 -15.31
CA ALA A 130 -17.04 13.26 -16.46
C ALA A 130 -18.46 12.68 -16.65
N LEU A 131 -19.06 12.19 -15.57
CA LEU A 131 -20.38 11.56 -15.57
C LEU A 131 -21.52 12.56 -15.80
N ALA A 132 -21.37 13.82 -15.40
CA ALA A 132 -22.32 14.88 -15.75
C ALA A 132 -22.36 15.14 -17.27
N SER A 133 -21.22 15.04 -17.95
CA SER A 133 -21.14 15.22 -19.42
C SER A 133 -21.47 13.95 -20.21
N ALA A 134 -21.14 12.77 -19.67
CA ALA A 134 -21.37 11.49 -20.30
C ALA A 134 -21.79 10.45 -19.24
N PRO A 135 -23.09 10.38 -18.89
CA PRO A 135 -23.57 9.52 -17.82
C PRO A 135 -23.22 8.04 -18.01
N ALA A 136 -23.07 7.60 -19.27
CA ALA A 136 -22.75 6.23 -19.68
C ALA A 136 -21.24 5.91 -19.82
N HIS A 137 -20.36 6.83 -19.41
CA HIS A 137 -18.91 6.64 -19.58
C HIS A 137 -18.38 5.53 -18.63
N ALA A 138 -18.22 4.31 -19.15
CA ALA A 138 -17.89 3.10 -18.38
C ALA A 138 -16.67 3.27 -17.46
N ARG A 139 -15.55 3.79 -17.97
CA ARG A 139 -14.33 4.02 -17.16
C ARG A 139 -14.55 5.03 -16.02
N ALA A 140 -15.43 6.01 -16.23
CA ALA A 140 -15.74 7.00 -15.20
C ALA A 140 -16.67 6.42 -14.13
N ARG A 141 -17.62 5.56 -14.52
CA ARG A 141 -18.49 4.83 -13.58
C ARG A 141 -17.66 3.91 -12.69
N HIS A 142 -16.81 3.06 -13.27
CA HIS A 142 -15.89 2.21 -12.51
C HIS A 142 -15.01 3.07 -11.59
N GLY A 143 -14.33 4.07 -12.15
CA GLY A 143 -13.43 4.93 -11.40
C GLY A 143 -14.11 5.65 -10.23
N ARG A 144 -15.34 6.15 -10.42
CA ARG A 144 -16.11 6.80 -9.35
C ARG A 144 -16.58 5.81 -8.28
N ALA A 145 -16.98 4.60 -8.67
CA ALA A 145 -17.34 3.53 -7.74
C ALA A 145 -16.14 3.12 -6.87
N ARG A 146 -14.95 3.02 -7.48
CA ARG A 146 -13.69 2.76 -6.77
C ARG A 146 -13.35 3.87 -5.78
N VAL A 147 -13.47 5.14 -6.18
CA VAL A 147 -13.26 6.29 -5.29
C VAL A 147 -14.30 6.32 -4.17
N ALA A 148 -15.56 5.96 -4.44
CA ALA A 148 -16.59 5.88 -3.41
C ALA A 148 -16.25 4.83 -2.35
N LEU A 149 -15.76 3.66 -2.75
CA LEU A 149 -15.29 2.63 -1.82
C LEU A 149 -14.12 3.14 -0.96
N GLU A 150 -13.13 3.79 -1.57
CA GLU A 150 -11.95 4.30 -0.86
C GLU A 150 -12.26 5.44 0.12
N ARG A 151 -13.26 6.26 -0.21
CA ARG A 151 -13.80 7.33 0.64
C ARG A 151 -14.86 6.83 1.63
N SER A 152 -15.14 5.53 1.63
CA SER A 152 -16.21 4.92 2.44
C SER A 152 -17.57 5.61 2.26
N GLU A 153 -17.89 6.02 1.03
CA GLU A 153 -19.20 6.60 0.70
C GLU A 153 -20.29 5.51 0.76
N PRO A 154 -21.44 5.79 1.40
CA PRO A 154 -22.44 4.77 1.70
C PRO A 154 -23.07 4.11 0.46
N ASP A 155 -23.07 4.81 -0.69
CA ASP A 155 -23.65 4.29 -1.93
C ASP A 155 -22.63 3.63 -2.88
N ALA A 156 -21.41 3.31 -2.39
CA ALA A 156 -20.36 2.64 -3.19
C ALA A 156 -20.84 1.36 -3.90
N ALA A 157 -21.60 0.50 -3.22
CA ALA A 157 -22.14 -0.73 -3.83
C ALA A 157 -23.08 -0.43 -5.01
N ALA A 158 -23.96 0.57 -4.87
CA ALA A 158 -24.87 0.99 -5.93
C ALA A 158 -24.13 1.64 -7.11
N ARG A 159 -22.99 2.32 -6.86
CA ARG A 159 -22.12 2.79 -7.95
C ARG A 159 -21.45 1.65 -8.71
N PHE A 160 -21.06 0.57 -8.01
CA PHE A 160 -20.56 -0.63 -8.70
C PHE A 160 -21.64 -1.31 -9.52
N ASP A 161 -22.89 -1.35 -9.06
CA ASP A 161 -24.01 -1.86 -9.88
C ASP A 161 -24.10 -1.13 -11.23
N ARG A 162 -24.03 0.21 -11.23
CA ARG A 162 -24.02 1.01 -12.47
C ARG A 162 -22.77 0.80 -13.33
N ALA A 163 -21.63 0.55 -12.71
CA ALA A 163 -20.40 0.22 -13.44
C ALA A 163 -20.53 -1.14 -14.15
N ILE A 164 -21.06 -2.14 -13.46
CA ILE A 164 -21.34 -3.49 -13.98
C ILE A 164 -22.37 -3.45 -15.11
N GLU A 165 -23.43 -2.65 -15.00
CA GLU A 165 -24.40 -2.45 -16.10
C GLU A 165 -23.74 -2.00 -17.41
N SER A 166 -22.64 -1.25 -17.30
CA SER A 166 -21.90 -0.73 -18.47
C SER A 166 -20.91 -1.75 -19.05
N ALA A 167 -20.41 -2.65 -18.21
CA ALA A 167 -19.40 -3.63 -18.55
C ALA A 167 -19.59 -4.89 -17.68
N PRO A 168 -20.55 -5.78 -18.00
CA PRO A 168 -20.88 -6.92 -17.14
C PRO A 168 -19.75 -7.93 -16.96
N GLY A 169 -18.78 -7.95 -17.89
CA GLY A 169 -17.58 -8.79 -17.83
C GLY A 169 -16.40 -8.19 -17.05
N ASP A 170 -16.56 -7.02 -16.44
CA ASP A 170 -15.52 -6.39 -15.62
C ASP A 170 -15.45 -7.07 -14.24
N ALA A 171 -14.59 -8.08 -14.11
CA ALA A 171 -14.40 -8.81 -12.86
C ALA A 171 -14.02 -7.89 -11.68
N ASP A 172 -13.17 -6.88 -11.92
CA ASP A 172 -12.73 -5.94 -10.89
C ASP A 172 -13.88 -5.10 -10.33
N ALA A 173 -14.88 -4.78 -11.16
CA ALA A 173 -16.10 -4.11 -10.71
C ALA A 173 -16.96 -5.01 -9.81
N TRP A 174 -17.05 -6.31 -10.10
CA TRP A 174 -17.75 -7.27 -9.25
C TRP A 174 -17.04 -7.49 -7.92
N LEU A 175 -15.71 -7.64 -7.92
CA LEU A 175 -14.94 -7.70 -6.67
C LEU A 175 -15.07 -6.39 -5.90
N GLY A 176 -15.05 -5.24 -6.57
CA GLY A 176 -15.30 -3.94 -5.97
C GLY A 176 -16.66 -3.84 -5.29
N LYS A 177 -17.72 -4.39 -5.89
CA LYS A 177 -19.04 -4.51 -5.26
C LYS A 177 -18.99 -5.36 -4.00
N ALA A 178 -18.34 -6.52 -4.04
CA ALA A 178 -18.19 -7.37 -2.86
C ALA A 178 -17.45 -6.67 -1.72
N GLN A 179 -16.38 -5.92 -2.04
CA GLN A 179 -15.64 -5.09 -1.09
C GLN A 179 -16.52 -3.98 -0.50
N ALA A 180 -17.37 -3.34 -1.31
CA ALA A 180 -18.30 -2.32 -0.84
C ALA A 180 -19.40 -2.90 0.07
N LEU A 181 -19.90 -4.11 -0.24
CA LEU A 181 -20.85 -4.82 0.61
C LEU A 181 -20.21 -5.23 1.94
N ASP A 182 -19.00 -5.78 1.91
CA ASP A 182 -18.22 -6.08 3.11
C ASP A 182 -18.04 -4.83 3.96
N ALA A 183 -17.55 -3.73 3.36
CA ALA A 183 -17.36 -2.45 4.04
C ALA A 183 -18.64 -1.89 4.68
N ALA A 184 -19.81 -2.16 4.09
CA ALA A 184 -21.13 -1.78 4.61
C ALA A 184 -21.72 -2.78 5.63
N GLY A 185 -20.96 -3.81 6.04
CA GLY A 185 -21.41 -4.83 6.99
C GLY A 185 -22.39 -5.87 6.40
N ARG A 186 -22.62 -5.86 5.08
CA ARG A 186 -23.50 -6.79 4.36
C ARG A 186 -22.76 -8.09 4.03
N PHE A 187 -22.24 -8.75 5.06
CA PHE A 187 -21.31 -9.88 4.94
C PHE A 187 -21.86 -11.07 4.16
N ALA A 188 -23.13 -11.42 4.37
CA ALA A 188 -23.76 -12.55 3.68
C ALA A 188 -23.83 -12.34 2.16
N GLU A 189 -24.18 -11.12 1.73
CA GLU A 189 -24.24 -10.77 0.31
C GLU A 189 -22.85 -10.66 -0.31
N ALA A 190 -21.88 -10.10 0.44
CA ALA A 190 -20.49 -10.05 0.04
C ALA A 190 -19.92 -11.46 -0.16
N ALA A 191 -20.11 -12.37 0.81
CA ALA A 191 -19.65 -13.76 0.73
C ALA A 191 -20.28 -14.50 -0.45
N ALA A 192 -21.60 -14.38 -0.65
CA ALA A 192 -22.29 -15.02 -1.76
C ALA A 192 -21.75 -14.56 -3.12
N LEU A 193 -21.45 -13.26 -3.25
CA LEU A 193 -20.86 -12.70 -4.46
C LEU A 193 -19.42 -13.20 -4.68
N VAL A 194 -18.59 -13.20 -3.63
CA VAL A 194 -17.22 -13.70 -3.71
C VAL A 194 -17.17 -15.19 -4.04
N ASP A 195 -18.03 -16.00 -3.43
CA ASP A 195 -18.14 -17.43 -3.74
C ASP A 195 -18.55 -17.67 -5.21
N ALA A 196 -19.37 -16.80 -5.79
CA ALA A 196 -19.72 -16.85 -7.21
C ALA A 196 -18.54 -16.47 -8.12
N LEU A 197 -17.68 -15.53 -7.70
CA LEU A 197 -16.44 -15.19 -8.42
C LEU A 197 -15.44 -16.34 -8.33
N LEU A 198 -15.25 -16.92 -7.15
CA LEU A 198 -14.32 -18.03 -6.92
C LEU A 198 -14.72 -19.30 -7.69
N ARG A 199 -16.01 -19.58 -7.86
CA ARG A 199 -16.47 -20.67 -8.74
C ARG A 199 -16.04 -20.50 -10.20
N GLN A 200 -15.85 -19.27 -10.68
CA GLN A 200 -15.40 -18.99 -12.04
C GLN A 200 -13.86 -18.90 -12.13
N ALA A 201 -13.23 -18.34 -11.09
CA ALA A 201 -11.78 -18.19 -11.00
C ALA A 201 -11.28 -18.61 -9.60
N PRO A 202 -11.09 -19.93 -9.36
CA PRO A 202 -10.68 -20.43 -8.04
C PRO A 202 -9.31 -19.91 -7.59
N HIS A 203 -8.44 -19.54 -8.54
CA HIS A 203 -7.09 -19.04 -8.30
C HIS A 203 -7.03 -17.54 -8.02
N TRP A 204 -8.15 -16.83 -7.98
CA TRP A 204 -8.15 -15.38 -7.78
C TRP A 204 -7.83 -15.02 -6.33
N ALA A 205 -6.56 -14.70 -6.08
CA ALA A 205 -6.04 -14.42 -4.75
C ALA A 205 -6.80 -13.30 -4.01
N ASP A 206 -7.23 -12.24 -4.69
CA ASP A 206 -7.95 -11.13 -4.04
C ASP A 206 -9.34 -11.55 -3.56
N ALA A 207 -10.04 -12.38 -4.33
CA ALA A 207 -11.32 -12.95 -3.94
C ALA A 207 -11.16 -13.93 -2.76
N LEU A 208 -10.12 -14.77 -2.77
CA LEU A 208 -9.81 -15.67 -1.64
C LEU A 208 -9.51 -14.89 -0.35
N ARG A 209 -8.70 -13.82 -0.44
CA ARG A 209 -8.39 -12.93 0.68
C ARG A 209 -9.63 -12.24 1.22
N LEU A 210 -10.48 -11.72 0.33
CA LEU A 210 -11.74 -11.09 0.74
C LEU A 210 -12.67 -12.11 1.42
N ARG A 211 -12.76 -13.34 0.89
CA ARG A 211 -13.59 -14.39 1.50
C ARG A 211 -13.14 -14.75 2.91
N ALA A 212 -11.83 -14.86 3.13
CA ALA A 212 -11.24 -15.11 4.46
C ALA A 212 -11.47 -13.91 5.40
N SER A 213 -11.38 -12.68 4.88
CA SER A 213 -11.65 -11.47 5.67
C SER A 213 -13.10 -11.43 6.14
N ILE A 214 -14.03 -11.79 5.26
CA ILE A 214 -15.45 -11.88 5.62
C ILE A 214 -15.68 -13.01 6.63
N ALA A 215 -15.03 -14.16 6.46
CA ALA A 215 -15.11 -15.29 7.40
C ALA A 215 -14.71 -14.88 8.82
N LEU A 216 -13.59 -14.15 8.97
CA LEU A 216 -13.20 -13.60 10.27
C LEU A 216 -14.20 -12.58 10.82
N ALA A 217 -14.72 -11.70 9.96
CA ALA A 217 -15.66 -10.67 10.37
C ALA A 217 -16.94 -11.25 10.99
N VAL A 218 -17.40 -12.40 10.48
CA VAL A 218 -18.58 -13.10 10.99
C VAL A 218 -18.27 -14.15 12.06
N GLY A 219 -17.01 -14.29 12.47
CA GLY A 219 -16.58 -15.29 13.45
C GLY A 219 -16.69 -16.74 12.96
N ASP A 220 -16.55 -16.97 11.66
CA ASP A 220 -16.54 -18.31 11.07
C ASP A 220 -15.31 -19.08 11.59
N ALA A 221 -15.54 -20.31 12.07
CA ALA A 221 -14.47 -21.18 12.55
C ALA A 221 -13.52 -21.59 11.41
N ASP A 222 -14.00 -21.63 10.17
CA ASP A 222 -13.23 -22.04 9.00
C ASP A 222 -12.81 -20.87 8.09
N VAL A 223 -11.95 -20.00 8.61
CA VAL A 223 -11.43 -18.83 7.89
C VAL A 223 -10.71 -19.18 6.58
N THR A 224 -9.99 -20.30 6.56
CA THR A 224 -9.17 -20.71 5.40
C THR A 224 -9.81 -21.76 4.51
N GLY A 225 -11.08 -22.12 4.74
CA GLY A 225 -11.79 -23.15 3.97
C GLY A 225 -11.85 -22.89 2.48
N ALA A 226 -12.01 -21.62 2.07
CA ALA A 226 -12.03 -21.21 0.67
C ALA A 226 -10.71 -21.53 -0.06
N TYR A 227 -9.56 -21.40 0.61
CA TYR A 227 -8.26 -21.77 0.04
C TYR A 227 -8.16 -23.27 -0.20
N ARG A 228 -8.55 -24.09 0.79
CA ARG A 228 -8.53 -25.55 0.64
C ARG A 228 -9.46 -26.02 -0.47
N TRP A 229 -10.65 -25.45 -0.56
CA TRP A 229 -11.56 -25.72 -1.69
C TRP A 229 -10.93 -25.35 -3.03
N ALA A 230 -10.28 -24.19 -3.11
CA ALA A 230 -9.63 -23.73 -4.33
C ALA A 230 -8.46 -24.62 -4.74
N GLU A 231 -7.63 -25.07 -3.78
CA GLU A 231 -6.53 -26.01 -4.03
C GLU A 231 -7.04 -27.35 -4.57
N LEU A 232 -8.18 -27.85 -4.07
CA LEU A 232 -8.81 -29.06 -4.60
C LEU A 232 -9.40 -28.85 -6.00
N SER A 233 -9.96 -27.67 -6.26
CA SER A 233 -10.65 -27.35 -7.52
C SER A 233 -9.69 -27.03 -8.66
N ALA A 234 -8.55 -26.43 -8.35
CA ALA A 234 -7.53 -26.03 -9.32
C ALA A 234 -6.13 -26.36 -8.79
N PRO A 235 -5.79 -27.65 -8.64
CA PRO A 235 -4.58 -28.07 -7.95
C PRO A 235 -3.29 -27.76 -8.75
N GLY A 236 -3.41 -27.37 -10.02
CA GLY A 236 -2.29 -26.89 -10.84
C GLY A 236 -1.91 -25.44 -10.62
N GLU A 237 -2.65 -24.68 -9.81
CA GLU A 237 -2.50 -23.23 -9.67
C GLU A 237 -1.68 -22.84 -8.43
N PRO A 238 -0.40 -22.47 -8.57
CA PRO A 238 0.46 -22.14 -7.42
C PRO A 238 0.03 -20.87 -6.69
N ALA A 239 -0.69 -19.97 -7.36
CA ALA A 239 -1.20 -18.74 -6.76
C ALA A 239 -2.11 -18.99 -5.55
N ILE A 240 -2.81 -20.12 -5.52
CA ILE A 240 -3.70 -20.49 -4.43
C ILE A 240 -2.89 -20.80 -3.17
N ALA A 241 -1.89 -21.67 -3.29
CA ALA A 241 -1.02 -22.05 -2.17
C ALA A 241 -0.25 -20.83 -1.63
N LEU A 242 0.23 -19.93 -2.51
CA LEU A 242 0.83 -18.66 -2.11
C LEU A 242 -0.12 -17.82 -1.26
N ALA A 243 -1.37 -17.65 -1.70
CA ALA A 243 -2.36 -16.88 -0.97
C ALA A 243 -2.75 -17.55 0.35
N HIS A 244 -2.82 -18.90 0.38
CA HIS A 244 -3.15 -19.68 1.57
C HIS A 244 -2.07 -19.57 2.65
N CYS A 245 -0.79 -19.72 2.29
CA CYS A 245 0.33 -19.50 3.21
C CYS A 245 0.26 -18.12 3.87
N HIS A 246 0.06 -17.06 3.08
CA HIS A 246 -0.04 -15.70 3.60
C HIS A 246 -1.26 -15.51 4.52
N ALA A 247 -2.40 -16.11 4.18
CA ALA A 247 -3.59 -16.04 5.03
C ALA A 247 -3.37 -16.74 6.38
N LEU A 248 -2.75 -17.92 6.40
CA LEU A 248 -2.39 -18.62 7.63
C LEU A 248 -1.39 -17.81 8.47
N ALA A 249 -0.38 -17.22 7.82
CA ALA A 249 0.57 -16.37 8.51
C ALA A 249 -0.08 -15.13 9.15
N GLY A 250 -1.05 -14.52 8.46
CA GLY A 250 -1.84 -13.41 9.03
C GLY A 250 -2.75 -13.81 10.18
N LEU A 251 -3.08 -15.10 10.31
CA LEU A 251 -3.82 -15.68 11.43
C LEU A 251 -2.91 -16.16 12.57
N ASP A 252 -1.61 -15.84 12.51
CA ASP A 252 -0.60 -16.30 13.47
C ASP A 252 -0.37 -17.82 13.48
N ARG A 253 -0.73 -18.51 12.38
CA ARG A 253 -0.61 -19.96 12.22
C ARG A 253 0.64 -20.31 11.40
N GLN A 254 1.81 -19.83 11.85
CA GLN A 254 3.06 -19.92 11.08
C GLN A 254 3.49 -21.36 10.79
N GLY A 255 3.32 -22.28 11.75
CA GLY A 255 3.63 -23.70 11.53
C GLY A 255 2.81 -24.30 10.38
N GLU A 256 1.51 -24.02 10.34
CA GLU A 256 0.63 -24.48 9.26
C GLU A 256 0.98 -23.80 7.93
N ALA A 257 1.31 -22.50 7.94
CA ALA A 257 1.79 -21.80 6.75
C ALA A 257 3.06 -22.44 6.18
N ALA A 258 4.00 -22.87 7.04
CA ALA A 258 5.21 -23.60 6.65
C ALA A 258 4.88 -24.98 6.06
N ASP A 259 3.88 -25.68 6.60
CA ASP A 259 3.45 -26.98 6.09
C ASP A 259 2.77 -26.88 4.72
N ILE A 260 1.93 -25.87 4.50
CA ILE A 260 1.37 -25.56 3.18
C ILE A 260 2.49 -25.19 2.20
N ALA A 261 3.46 -24.37 2.61
CA ALA A 261 4.59 -24.01 1.77
C ALA A 261 5.44 -25.23 1.38
N ALA A 262 5.67 -26.16 2.31
CA ALA A 262 6.38 -27.40 2.04
C ALA A 262 5.61 -28.34 1.09
N ALA A 263 4.29 -28.45 1.25
CA ALA A 263 3.44 -29.20 0.34
C ALA A 263 3.48 -28.58 -1.07
N ALA A 264 3.39 -27.26 -1.16
CA ALA A 264 3.49 -26.52 -2.41
C ALA A 264 4.88 -26.66 -3.05
N ARG A 265 5.97 -26.63 -2.28
CA ARG A 265 7.33 -26.86 -2.78
C ARG A 265 7.49 -28.25 -3.40
N ARG A 266 6.89 -29.29 -2.81
CA ARG A 266 6.88 -30.64 -3.40
C ARG A 266 6.08 -30.69 -4.71
N ARG A 267 4.98 -29.92 -4.78
CA ARG A 267 4.10 -29.87 -5.96
C ARG A 267 4.66 -29.02 -7.10
N PHE A 268 5.38 -27.96 -6.76
CA PHE A 268 5.93 -26.95 -7.68
C PHE A 268 7.44 -26.79 -7.45
N PRO A 269 8.27 -27.83 -7.67
CA PRO A 269 9.69 -27.83 -7.31
C PRO A 269 10.52 -26.79 -8.07
N ALA A 270 10.06 -26.31 -9.23
CA ALA A 270 10.72 -25.25 -10.00
C ALA A 270 10.49 -23.84 -9.44
N MET A 271 9.54 -23.67 -8.51
CA MET A 271 9.18 -22.37 -7.94
C MET A 271 9.90 -22.15 -6.61
N ALA A 272 11.07 -21.49 -6.67
CA ALA A 272 11.90 -21.22 -5.50
C ALA A 272 11.18 -20.45 -4.37
N VAL A 273 10.14 -19.67 -4.71
CA VAL A 273 9.31 -18.93 -3.74
C VAL A 273 8.78 -19.82 -2.62
N PHE A 274 8.41 -21.08 -2.88
CA PHE A 274 7.88 -21.96 -1.83
C PHE A 274 8.95 -22.43 -0.84
N ALA A 275 10.22 -22.52 -1.27
CA ALA A 275 11.32 -22.78 -0.35
C ALA A 275 11.58 -21.56 0.56
N VAL A 276 11.54 -20.36 0.00
CA VAL A 276 11.68 -19.10 0.76
C VAL A 276 10.53 -18.95 1.78
N LEU A 277 9.29 -19.22 1.37
CA LEU A 277 8.13 -19.18 2.27
C LEU A 277 8.19 -20.25 3.36
N GLU A 278 8.59 -21.48 3.02
CA GLU A 278 8.78 -22.54 4.02
C GLU A 278 9.84 -22.14 5.06
N ALA A 279 10.99 -21.64 4.61
CA ALA A 279 12.07 -21.19 5.49
C ALA A 279 11.63 -20.02 6.39
N ARG A 280 10.92 -19.04 5.83
CA ARG A 280 10.35 -17.91 6.56
C ARG A 280 9.39 -18.36 7.64
N PHE A 281 8.35 -19.11 7.29
CA PHE A 281 7.30 -19.46 8.24
C PHE A 281 7.78 -20.48 9.27
N ALA A 282 8.72 -21.37 8.92
CA ALA A 282 9.40 -22.21 9.90
C ALA A 282 10.20 -21.37 10.92
N HIS A 283 10.92 -20.34 10.46
CA HIS A 283 11.61 -19.40 11.34
C HIS A 283 10.65 -18.66 12.28
N GLU A 284 9.58 -18.08 11.74
CA GLU A 284 8.56 -17.33 12.51
C GLU A 284 7.81 -18.25 13.50
N ALA A 285 7.64 -19.54 13.17
CA ALA A 285 7.12 -20.57 14.07
C ALA A 285 8.12 -21.01 15.16
N GLY A 286 9.39 -20.57 15.07
CA GLY A 286 10.46 -20.95 15.99
C GLY A 286 11.21 -22.24 15.62
N ASP A 287 10.85 -22.91 14.52
CA ASP A 287 11.55 -24.07 13.97
C ASP A 287 12.80 -23.63 13.18
N THR A 288 13.80 -23.18 13.92
CA THR A 288 15.07 -22.67 13.37
C THR A 288 15.87 -23.75 12.66
N ALA A 289 15.75 -25.02 13.06
CA ALA A 289 16.45 -26.12 12.42
C ALA A 289 15.92 -26.38 11.00
N ARG A 290 14.59 -26.45 10.83
CA ARG A 290 13.97 -26.59 9.51
C ARG A 290 14.27 -25.39 8.63
N ALA A 291 14.15 -24.17 9.16
CA ALA A 291 14.46 -22.96 8.42
C ALA A 291 15.93 -22.93 7.96
N GLY A 292 16.87 -23.24 8.85
CA GLY A 292 18.31 -23.25 8.56
C GLY A 292 18.67 -24.24 7.45
N ALA A 293 18.16 -25.48 7.53
CA ALA A 293 18.40 -26.49 6.50
C ALA A 293 17.93 -26.06 5.10
N ILE A 294 16.85 -25.26 5.03
CA ILE A 294 16.38 -24.71 3.76
C ILE A 294 17.27 -23.54 3.32
N TRP A 295 17.60 -22.61 4.21
CA TRP A 295 18.49 -21.48 3.88
C TRP A 295 19.87 -21.93 3.39
N ASP A 296 20.42 -23.01 3.95
CA ASP A 296 21.69 -23.61 3.50
C ASP A 296 21.63 -24.13 2.06
N SER A 297 20.43 -24.47 1.57
CA SER A 297 20.20 -24.88 0.18
C SER A 297 19.85 -23.73 -0.76
N LEU A 298 19.55 -22.55 -0.22
CA LEU A 298 19.16 -21.37 -0.98
C LEU A 298 20.37 -20.48 -1.26
N SER A 299 20.26 -19.67 -2.31
CA SER A 299 21.19 -18.58 -2.59
C SER A 299 20.38 -17.29 -2.75
N PRO A 300 20.05 -16.60 -1.64
CA PRO A 300 19.24 -15.38 -1.67
C PRO A 300 19.97 -14.30 -2.47
N VAL A 301 19.28 -13.73 -3.47
CA VAL A 301 19.84 -12.66 -4.32
C VAL A 301 18.91 -11.47 -4.45
N ASP A 302 17.60 -11.70 -4.38
CA ASP A 302 16.63 -10.62 -4.36
C ASP A 302 16.52 -10.00 -2.95
N HIS A 303 16.04 -8.76 -2.92
CA HIS A 303 15.97 -7.94 -1.72
C HIS A 303 15.19 -8.62 -0.58
N ASP A 304 14.01 -9.17 -0.88
CA ASP A 304 13.12 -9.73 0.15
C ASP A 304 13.71 -11.01 0.74
N SER A 305 14.23 -11.91 -0.09
CA SER A 305 14.89 -13.13 0.37
C SER A 305 16.14 -12.83 1.19
N LEU A 306 16.92 -11.80 0.84
CA LEU A 306 18.07 -11.34 1.63
C LEU A 306 17.66 -10.86 3.02
N LEU A 307 16.58 -10.08 3.13
CA LEU A 307 16.08 -9.61 4.41
C LEU A 307 15.52 -10.75 5.27
N LEU A 308 14.76 -11.68 4.68
CA LEU A 308 14.27 -12.86 5.38
C LEU A 308 15.41 -13.74 5.90
N HIS A 309 16.46 -13.92 5.10
CA HIS A 309 17.66 -14.63 5.54
C HIS A 309 18.41 -13.88 6.65
N ALA A 310 18.56 -12.56 6.54
CA ALA A 310 19.17 -11.74 7.60
C ALA A 310 18.41 -11.86 8.92
N ARG A 311 17.07 -11.88 8.91
CA ARG A 311 16.24 -12.13 10.11
C ARG A 311 16.53 -13.50 10.72
N HIS A 312 16.63 -14.53 9.89
CA HIS A 312 17.01 -15.87 10.33
C HIS A 312 18.38 -15.90 10.99
N LEU A 313 19.38 -15.30 10.35
CA LEU A 313 20.75 -15.22 10.85
C LEU A 313 20.85 -14.44 12.17
N ILE A 314 20.09 -13.35 12.33
CA ILE A 314 19.98 -12.62 13.60
C ILE A 314 19.44 -13.54 14.71
N ARG A 315 18.37 -14.28 14.43
CA ARG A 315 17.78 -15.21 15.42
C ARG A 315 18.71 -16.34 15.81
N THR A 316 19.54 -16.81 14.89
CA THR A 316 20.53 -17.87 15.16
C THR A 316 21.88 -17.34 15.65
N GLY A 317 22.04 -16.02 15.79
CA GLY A 317 23.25 -15.38 16.34
C GLY A 317 24.40 -15.15 15.35
N ASP A 318 24.20 -15.38 14.05
CA ASP A 318 25.21 -15.14 13.00
C ASP A 318 25.14 -13.70 12.49
N TYR A 319 25.49 -12.76 13.37
CA TYR A 319 25.35 -11.32 13.09
C TYR A 319 26.26 -10.82 11.95
N ALA A 320 27.40 -11.47 11.73
CA ALA A 320 28.33 -11.12 10.66
C ALA A 320 27.71 -11.41 9.29
N ARG A 321 27.17 -12.62 9.08
CA ARG A 321 26.47 -12.95 7.83
C ARG A 321 25.16 -12.19 7.69
N ALA A 322 24.47 -11.91 8.80
CA ALA A 322 23.29 -11.06 8.78
C ALA A 322 23.62 -9.65 8.24
N ALA A 323 24.70 -9.03 8.73
CA ALA A 323 25.15 -7.72 8.26
C ALA A 323 25.50 -7.74 6.76
N GLN A 324 26.19 -8.78 6.29
CA GLN A 324 26.49 -8.94 4.86
C GLN A 324 25.21 -9.03 4.01
N ALA A 325 24.21 -9.81 4.44
CA ALA A 325 22.94 -9.91 3.74
C ALA A 325 22.18 -8.57 3.71
N VAL A 326 22.19 -7.82 4.82
CA VAL A 326 21.62 -6.47 4.89
C VAL A 326 22.36 -5.49 3.97
N ASP A 327 23.69 -5.54 3.91
CA ASP A 327 24.50 -4.69 3.04
C ASP A 327 24.22 -4.98 1.55
N GLN A 328 24.08 -6.26 1.17
CA GLN A 328 23.67 -6.65 -0.17
C GLN A 328 22.27 -6.14 -0.52
N ALA A 329 21.31 -6.27 0.42
CA ALA A 329 19.95 -5.78 0.23
C ALA A 329 19.92 -4.25 0.01
N LEU A 330 20.77 -3.50 0.74
CA LEU A 330 20.90 -2.04 0.62
C LEU A 330 21.71 -1.62 -0.62
N ALA A 331 22.64 -2.44 -1.11
CA ALA A 331 23.27 -2.18 -2.40
C ALA A 331 22.25 -2.22 -3.55
N GLY A 332 21.26 -3.13 -3.49
CA GLY A 332 20.17 -3.21 -4.46
C GLY A 332 19.07 -2.16 -4.25
N GLN A 333 18.71 -1.88 -3.01
CA GLN A 333 17.69 -0.90 -2.64
C GLN A 333 18.17 -0.02 -1.46
N PRO A 334 18.92 1.07 -1.73
CA PRO A 334 19.60 1.87 -0.69
C PRO A 334 18.69 2.50 0.36
N TRP A 335 17.41 2.66 0.05
CA TRP A 335 16.43 3.34 0.90
C TRP A 335 15.38 2.39 1.48
N SER A 336 15.62 1.08 1.44
CA SER A 336 14.72 0.10 2.06
C SER A 336 14.64 0.31 3.57
N VAL A 337 13.45 0.68 4.03
CA VAL A 337 13.15 0.88 5.45
C VAL A 337 13.40 -0.39 6.25
N SER A 338 12.98 -1.54 5.73
CA SER A 338 13.18 -2.85 6.34
C SER A 338 14.66 -3.18 6.50
N ALA A 339 15.47 -2.89 5.49
CA ALA A 339 16.90 -3.16 5.54
C ALA A 339 17.61 -2.22 6.54
N TRP A 340 17.26 -0.94 6.56
CA TRP A 340 17.76 0.03 7.56
C TRP A 340 17.32 -0.32 8.98
N ALA A 341 16.12 -0.85 9.18
CA ALA A 341 15.65 -1.32 10.48
C ALA A 341 16.53 -2.48 11.00
N LEU A 342 16.83 -3.48 10.15
CA LEU A 342 17.73 -4.57 10.53
C LEU A 342 19.18 -4.10 10.72
N ARG A 343 19.68 -3.18 9.87
CA ARG A 343 21.00 -2.55 10.05
C ARG A 343 21.11 -1.88 11.42
N GLY A 344 20.09 -1.11 11.82
CA GLY A 344 20.04 -0.46 13.12
C GLY A 344 20.09 -1.46 14.28
N LEU A 345 19.38 -2.58 14.19
CA LEU A 345 19.46 -3.63 15.20
C LEU A 345 20.87 -4.25 15.30
N LEU A 346 21.49 -4.55 14.16
CA LEU A 346 22.85 -5.11 14.13
C LEU A 346 23.90 -4.14 14.70
N TRP A 347 23.79 -2.84 14.39
CA TRP A 347 24.64 -1.82 14.99
C TRP A 347 24.46 -1.72 16.50
N ARG A 348 23.24 -1.83 17.00
CA ARG A 348 22.98 -1.84 18.44
C ARG A 348 23.54 -3.08 19.13
N LEU A 349 23.41 -4.26 18.53
CA LEU A 349 24.02 -5.50 19.03
C LEU A 349 25.55 -5.39 19.09
N ALA A 350 26.16 -4.68 18.14
CA ALA A 350 27.61 -4.48 18.07
C ALA A 350 28.13 -3.30 18.92
N GLY A 351 27.26 -2.49 19.53
CA GLY A 351 27.65 -1.25 20.20
C GLY A 351 28.23 -0.19 19.26
N ASP A 352 27.81 -0.21 17.99
CA ASP A 352 28.30 0.70 16.95
C ASP A 352 27.68 2.10 17.10
N PRO A 353 28.48 3.19 17.15
CA PRO A 353 27.96 4.55 17.32
C PRO A 353 27.05 5.01 16.18
N ARG A 354 27.09 4.36 15.01
CA ARG A 354 26.14 4.62 13.90
C ARG A 354 24.70 4.31 14.28
N ALA A 355 24.45 3.49 15.30
CA ALA A 355 23.11 3.30 15.86
C ALA A 355 22.52 4.61 16.41
N GLU A 356 23.36 5.45 17.04
CA GLU A 356 22.91 6.74 17.58
C GLU A 356 22.58 7.72 16.45
N TRP A 357 23.42 7.77 15.41
CA TRP A 357 23.15 8.54 14.20
C TRP A 357 21.82 8.10 13.54
N LEU A 358 21.54 6.81 13.43
CA LEU A 358 20.35 6.34 12.73
C LEU A 358 19.04 6.61 13.52
N HIS A 359 19.07 6.49 14.85
CA HIS A 359 17.83 6.37 15.64
C HIS A 359 17.78 7.18 16.93
N ALA A 360 18.90 7.67 17.47
CA ALA A 360 18.95 8.31 18.79
C ALA A 360 19.23 9.81 18.74
N GLN A 361 19.28 10.43 17.56
CA GLN A 361 19.41 11.88 17.45
C GLN A 361 18.19 12.60 18.08
N PRO A 362 18.40 13.69 18.82
CA PRO A 362 17.31 14.49 19.38
C PRO A 362 16.30 14.92 18.31
N GLY A 363 15.00 14.78 18.60
CA GLY A 363 13.92 15.15 17.70
C GLY A 363 13.48 14.06 16.72
N LEU A 364 14.25 12.97 16.53
CA LEU A 364 13.80 11.85 15.69
C LEU A 364 12.54 11.19 16.26
N VAL A 365 12.51 10.92 17.57
CA VAL A 365 11.32 10.42 18.27
C VAL A 365 10.72 11.58 19.05
N ALA A 366 9.47 11.94 18.74
CA ALA A 366 8.81 13.09 19.36
C ALA A 366 7.31 12.87 19.59
N THR A 367 6.75 13.66 20.49
CA THR A 367 5.30 13.80 20.68
C THR A 367 4.90 15.24 20.44
N VAL A 368 3.94 15.47 19.54
CA VAL A 368 3.43 16.79 19.18
C VAL A 368 1.94 16.87 19.55
N PRO A 369 1.46 17.95 20.17
CA PRO A 369 0.03 18.11 20.42
C PRO A 369 -0.73 18.29 19.10
N LEU A 370 -1.93 17.70 19.01
CA LEU A 370 -2.80 17.91 17.86
C LEU A 370 -3.38 19.34 17.89
N PRO A 371 -3.15 20.17 16.87
CA PRO A 371 -3.72 21.52 16.80
C PRO A 371 -5.24 21.48 16.87
N GLY A 372 -5.83 22.35 17.72
CA GLY A 372 -7.30 22.38 17.93
C GLY A 372 -7.88 21.12 18.56
N GLY A 373 -7.06 20.31 19.26
CA GLY A 373 -7.41 18.96 19.69
C GLY A 373 -8.64 18.82 20.58
N GLY A 374 -8.97 19.80 21.44
CA GLY A 374 -10.08 19.67 22.39
C GLY A 374 -11.43 19.36 21.73
N ASP A 375 -11.90 20.26 20.87
CA ASP A 375 -13.20 20.11 20.19
C ASP A 375 -13.18 18.96 19.19
N LEU A 376 -12.07 18.83 18.44
CA LEU A 376 -11.92 17.80 17.42
C LEU A 376 -11.94 16.39 18.01
N LEU A 377 -11.29 16.15 19.16
CA LEU A 377 -11.25 14.83 19.81
C LEU A 377 -12.62 14.43 20.37
N GLY A 378 -13.40 15.40 20.88
CA GLY A 378 -14.76 15.17 21.35
C GLY A 378 -15.71 14.66 20.26
N GLU A 379 -15.54 15.15 19.03
CA GLU A 379 -16.27 14.64 17.86
C GLU A 379 -15.67 13.33 17.31
N LEU A 380 -14.33 13.20 17.36
CA LEU A 380 -13.61 12.07 16.77
C LEU A 380 -13.83 10.75 17.49
N ALA A 381 -13.80 10.74 18.82
CA ALA A 381 -13.96 9.53 19.61
C ALA A 381 -15.26 8.75 19.26
N PRO A 382 -16.47 9.34 19.35
CA PRO A 382 -17.71 8.62 19.03
C PRO A 382 -17.79 8.21 17.55
N ALA A 383 -17.23 9.02 16.64
CA ALA A 383 -17.19 8.67 15.22
C ALA A 383 -16.32 7.44 14.96
N LEU A 384 -15.15 7.35 15.61
CA LEU A 384 -14.27 6.18 15.49
C LEU A 384 -14.87 4.95 16.15
N ASP A 385 -15.56 5.08 17.29
CA ASP A 385 -16.24 3.95 17.93
C ASP A 385 -17.29 3.33 17.00
N ALA A 386 -18.12 4.16 16.37
CA ALA A 386 -19.11 3.68 15.40
C ALA A 386 -18.46 2.92 14.22
N LEU A 387 -17.30 3.38 13.74
CA LEU A 387 -16.55 2.68 12.69
C LEU A 387 -15.99 1.35 13.18
N HIS A 388 -15.48 1.31 14.41
CA HIS A 388 -14.90 0.10 14.98
C HIS A 388 -15.95 -0.95 15.36
N ASP A 389 -17.16 -0.54 15.72
CA ASP A 389 -18.27 -1.45 16.02
C ASP A 389 -18.72 -2.23 14.77
N GLN A 390 -18.42 -1.70 13.59
CA GLN A 390 -18.68 -2.34 12.29
C GLN A 390 -17.40 -2.95 11.68
N ALA A 391 -16.26 -2.80 12.34
CA ALA A 391 -14.97 -3.28 11.87
C ALA A 391 -14.67 -4.68 12.41
N ALA A 392 -14.05 -5.49 11.57
CA ALA A 392 -13.53 -6.80 11.94
C ALA A 392 -12.04 -6.74 12.26
N PHE A 393 -11.53 -7.83 12.83
CA PHE A 393 -10.10 -8.08 12.92
C PHE A 393 -9.48 -8.13 11.50
N PRO A 394 -8.42 -7.36 11.21
CA PRO A 394 -7.79 -7.36 9.89
C PRO A 394 -6.91 -8.61 9.69
N LEU A 395 -7.07 -9.31 8.55
CA LEU A 395 -6.09 -10.30 8.08
C LEU A 395 -4.75 -9.62 7.80
N ASN A 396 -3.65 -10.27 8.20
CA ASN A 396 -2.27 -9.90 7.84
C ASN A 396 -1.74 -8.61 8.49
N GLN A 397 -1.86 -8.46 9.81
CA GLN A 397 -1.31 -7.27 10.50
C GLN A 397 -0.57 -7.58 11.81
N SER A 398 0.16 -6.58 12.30
CA SER A 398 0.86 -6.59 13.60
C SER A 398 -0.10 -6.57 14.81
N LEU A 399 -1.37 -6.25 14.55
CA LEU A 399 -2.44 -6.29 15.52
C LEU A 399 -2.75 -7.75 15.91
N ARG A 400 -2.81 -8.04 17.21
CA ARG A 400 -3.30 -9.29 17.79
C ARG A 400 -4.51 -8.94 18.65
N GLY A 401 -5.70 -9.42 18.30
CA GLY A 401 -6.97 -8.96 18.90
C GLY A 401 -7.39 -7.57 18.41
N GLY A 402 -8.33 -6.92 19.09
CA GLY A 402 -8.79 -5.56 18.76
C GLY A 402 -9.47 -5.40 17.38
N THR A 403 -9.70 -4.15 16.99
CA THR A 403 -10.30 -3.78 15.70
C THR A 403 -9.49 -2.71 14.98
N GLN A 404 -9.54 -2.72 13.65
CA GLN A 404 -8.96 -1.68 12.81
C GLN A 404 -9.99 -1.18 11.79
N THR A 405 -10.07 0.14 11.61
CA THR A 405 -10.95 0.72 10.60
C THR A 405 -10.50 0.37 9.18
N ARG A 406 -11.46 0.18 8.27
CA ARG A 406 -11.22 -0.18 6.88
C ARG A 406 -10.88 1.04 6.01
N GLY A 407 -10.10 0.80 4.96
CA GLY A 407 -9.75 1.82 3.97
C GLY A 407 -8.83 2.92 4.53
N SER A 408 -8.80 4.07 3.85
CA SER A 408 -8.03 5.24 4.28
C SER A 408 -8.89 6.13 5.17
N LEU A 409 -8.62 6.13 6.49
CA LEU A 409 -9.40 6.90 7.47
C LEU A 409 -9.43 8.40 7.16
N LEU A 410 -8.27 8.97 6.81
CA LEU A 410 -8.13 10.40 6.48
C LEU A 410 -8.58 10.73 5.05
N GLY A 411 -8.89 9.72 4.24
CA GLY A 411 -9.45 9.86 2.89
C GLY A 411 -10.97 9.72 2.85
N ARG A 412 -11.63 9.54 4.01
CA ARG A 412 -13.07 9.36 4.07
C ARG A 412 -13.84 10.63 3.71
N HIS A 413 -15.10 10.45 3.30
CA HIS A 413 -15.95 11.54 2.82
C HIS A 413 -16.50 12.45 3.94
N GLU A 414 -16.52 12.02 5.20
CA GLU A 414 -17.09 12.83 6.28
C GLU A 414 -16.20 14.05 6.60
N PRO A 415 -16.76 15.27 6.75
CA PRO A 415 -15.98 16.49 7.00
C PRO A 415 -15.06 16.45 8.24
N LEU A 416 -15.42 15.64 9.24
CA LEU A 416 -14.64 15.41 10.45
C LEU A 416 -13.23 14.88 10.13
N PHE A 417 -13.12 13.92 9.22
CA PHE A 417 -11.83 13.32 8.86
C PHE A 417 -10.98 14.26 8.00
N ALA A 418 -11.60 15.16 7.23
CA ALA A 418 -10.88 16.23 6.53
C ALA A 418 -10.28 17.26 7.52
N ARG A 419 -11.03 17.65 8.56
CA ARG A 419 -10.53 18.49 9.67
C ARG A 419 -9.38 17.80 10.42
N LEU A 420 -9.54 16.50 10.72
CA LEU A 420 -8.49 15.70 11.35
C LEU A 420 -7.22 15.64 10.48
N ARG A 421 -7.37 15.39 9.18
CA ARG A 421 -6.26 15.38 8.23
C ARG A 421 -5.51 16.72 8.24
N GLN A 422 -6.23 17.84 8.25
CA GLN A 422 -5.62 19.18 8.30
C GLN A 422 -4.81 19.38 9.59
N ALA A 423 -5.38 19.04 10.75
CA ALA A 423 -4.69 19.14 12.04
C ALA A 423 -3.43 18.25 12.10
N ILE A 424 -3.50 17.03 11.54
CA ILE A 424 -2.35 16.13 11.44
C ILE A 424 -1.25 16.72 10.54
N VAL A 425 -1.60 17.28 9.38
CA VAL A 425 -0.63 17.91 8.47
C VAL A 425 0.09 19.08 9.16
N GLU A 426 -0.63 19.91 9.92
CA GLU A 426 -0.03 20.99 10.70
C GLU A 426 0.92 20.47 11.79
N ALA A 427 0.53 19.42 12.52
CA ALA A 427 1.40 18.78 13.52
C ALA A 427 2.66 18.16 12.89
N LEU A 428 2.53 17.57 11.69
CA LEU A 428 3.65 17.01 10.94
C LEU A 428 4.65 18.08 10.50
N GLU A 429 4.19 19.27 10.14
CA GLU A 429 5.09 20.39 9.81
C GLU A 429 5.89 20.86 11.02
N GLN A 430 5.27 20.89 12.21
CA GLN A 430 5.98 21.18 13.46
C GLN A 430 7.07 20.14 13.75
N TYR A 431 6.75 18.86 13.60
CA TYR A 431 7.73 17.77 13.74
C TYR A 431 8.86 17.87 12.71
N ARG A 432 8.52 18.07 11.42
CA ARG A 432 9.50 18.21 10.33
C ARG A 432 10.44 19.41 10.56
N ALA A 433 9.92 20.51 11.07
CA ALA A 433 10.71 21.70 11.41
C ALA A 433 11.68 21.44 12.58
N ALA A 434 11.30 20.59 13.55
CA ALA A 434 12.10 20.22 14.71
C ALA A 434 13.11 19.10 14.45
N LEU A 435 13.05 18.41 13.30
CA LEU A 435 14.03 17.39 12.92
C LEU A 435 15.45 17.97 12.84
N PRO A 436 16.48 17.12 13.09
CA PRO A 436 17.87 17.43 12.78
C PRO A 436 18.08 17.97 11.35
N ALA A 437 19.25 18.57 11.10
CA ALA A 437 19.60 19.08 9.79
C ALA A 437 19.48 18.00 8.70
N GLU A 438 19.30 18.44 7.45
CA GLU A 438 19.25 17.51 6.32
C GLU A 438 20.55 16.72 6.21
N ASP A 439 20.40 15.41 6.08
CA ASP A 439 21.49 14.46 5.88
C ASP A 439 21.07 13.52 4.75
N LEU A 440 21.77 13.62 3.61
CA LEU A 440 21.45 12.88 2.39
C LEU A 440 21.67 11.37 2.51
N GLU A 441 22.49 10.93 3.47
CA GLU A 441 22.78 9.52 3.75
C GLU A 441 21.79 8.91 4.73
N HIS A 442 21.06 9.72 5.48
CA HIS A 442 20.10 9.25 6.48
C HIS A 442 18.74 8.94 5.83
N PRO A 443 18.13 7.76 6.10
CA PRO A 443 16.90 7.32 5.42
C PRO A 443 15.70 8.26 5.62
N LEU A 444 15.53 8.86 6.80
CA LEU A 444 14.54 9.91 7.05
C LEU A 444 15.02 11.33 6.65
N LEU A 445 16.15 11.81 7.20
CA LEU A 445 16.55 13.22 7.13
C LEU A 445 16.86 13.72 5.71
N ARG A 446 17.17 12.85 4.76
CA ARG A 446 17.30 13.21 3.33
C ARG A 446 16.02 13.76 2.71
N HIS A 447 14.88 13.50 3.36
CA HIS A 447 13.56 13.97 2.96
C HIS A 447 13.11 15.20 3.75
N ARG A 448 13.94 15.72 4.66
CA ARG A 448 13.58 16.82 5.56
C ARG A 448 13.14 18.07 4.83
N SER A 449 13.84 18.45 3.75
CA SER A 449 13.49 19.64 2.95
C SER A 449 12.38 19.38 1.92
N ARG A 450 12.03 18.12 1.67
CA ARG A 450 11.04 17.73 0.66
C ARG A 450 9.62 17.83 1.22
N ALA A 451 8.66 18.08 0.33
CA ALA A 451 7.25 17.97 0.68
C ALA A 451 6.92 16.52 1.07
N TRP A 452 6.07 16.37 2.09
CA TRP A 452 5.61 15.08 2.59
C TRP A 452 4.13 14.88 2.24
N GLN A 453 3.71 13.62 2.14
CA GLN A 453 2.32 13.24 1.95
C GLN A 453 1.95 12.07 2.88
N LEU A 454 0.68 12.00 3.25
CA LEU A 454 0.14 10.86 3.96
C LEU A 454 -0.06 9.70 2.97
N ALA A 455 0.47 8.52 3.29
CA ALA A 455 0.46 7.35 2.41
C ALA A 455 -0.63 6.33 2.79
N GLY A 456 -0.90 6.17 4.08
CA GLY A 456 -1.94 5.30 4.62
C GLY A 456 -2.46 5.85 5.94
N SER A 457 -3.70 5.56 6.30
CA SER A 457 -4.25 5.98 7.59
C SER A 457 -5.38 5.07 8.05
N TRP A 458 -5.39 4.75 9.34
CA TRP A 458 -6.37 3.86 9.97
C TRP A 458 -6.49 4.19 11.45
N SER A 459 -7.57 3.75 12.08
CA SER A 459 -7.69 3.75 13.54
C SER A 459 -7.60 2.33 14.05
N VAL A 460 -6.98 2.16 15.22
CA VAL A 460 -6.91 0.90 15.95
C VAL A 460 -7.54 1.07 17.33
N ARG A 461 -8.36 0.11 17.74
CA ARG A 461 -8.98 0.03 19.06
C ARG A 461 -8.61 -1.29 19.71
N LEU A 462 -7.89 -1.21 20.84
CA LEU A 462 -7.46 -2.34 21.65
C LEU A 462 -8.27 -2.40 22.94
N ARG A 463 -8.60 -3.61 23.41
CA ARG A 463 -9.23 -3.81 24.72
C ARG A 463 -8.22 -4.41 25.70
N GLY A 464 -8.09 -3.80 26.87
CA GLY A 464 -7.23 -4.29 27.95
C GLY A 464 -7.77 -5.59 28.55
N GLY A 465 -6.87 -6.49 28.94
CA GLY A 465 -7.24 -7.75 29.60
C GLY A 465 -7.75 -8.87 28.67
N SER A 466 -7.97 -8.60 27.39
CA SER A 466 -8.31 -9.62 26.37
C SER A 466 -7.07 -10.25 25.70
N GLY A 467 -5.87 -9.78 26.04
CA GLY A 467 -4.62 -10.17 25.38
C GLY A 467 -4.30 -9.38 24.11
N ASP A 468 -5.13 -8.37 23.79
CA ASP A 468 -4.94 -7.50 22.63
C ASP A 468 -3.60 -6.76 22.71
N ARG A 469 -2.84 -6.75 21.61
CA ARG A 469 -1.57 -6.03 21.53
C ARG A 469 -1.16 -5.72 20.11
N HIS A 470 -0.34 -4.68 19.97
CA HIS A 470 0.46 -4.47 18.77
C HIS A 470 1.82 -5.09 19.00
N ILE A 471 2.13 -6.16 18.29
CA ILE A 471 3.49 -6.72 18.31
C ILE A 471 4.46 -5.71 17.70
N SER A 472 5.75 -5.84 18.03
CA SER A 472 6.73 -4.94 17.46
C SER A 472 6.81 -5.12 15.94
N HIS A 473 6.71 -4.04 15.18
CA HIS A 473 6.69 -4.04 13.72
C HIS A 473 7.23 -2.74 13.14
N ILE A 474 7.35 -2.68 11.81
CA ILE A 474 7.75 -1.50 11.04
C ILE A 474 6.77 -1.28 9.88
N HIS A 475 6.81 -0.09 9.31
CA HIS A 475 5.98 0.31 8.18
C HIS A 475 6.89 0.57 6.97
N PRO A 476 7.10 -0.40 6.08
CA PRO A 476 8.16 -0.33 5.08
C PRO A 476 7.92 0.71 3.97
N GLU A 477 6.67 1.13 3.79
CA GLU A 477 6.26 2.08 2.75
C GLU A 477 6.40 3.55 3.18
N GLY A 478 6.65 3.81 4.47
CA GLY A 478 6.74 5.15 5.05
C GLY A 478 8.16 5.56 5.44
N ILE A 479 8.40 6.86 5.59
CA ILE A 479 9.61 7.43 6.21
C ILE A 479 9.36 7.81 7.68
N VAL A 480 8.12 8.13 8.04
CA VAL A 480 7.68 8.41 9.42
C VAL A 480 6.44 7.59 9.73
N SER A 481 6.47 6.93 10.90
CA SER A 481 5.34 6.22 11.49
C SER A 481 4.74 7.05 12.64
N SER A 482 3.49 6.76 12.99
CA SER A 482 2.74 7.61 13.90
C SER A 482 1.73 6.89 14.79
N ALA A 483 1.36 7.55 15.89
CA ALA A 483 0.20 7.21 16.69
C ALA A 483 -0.38 8.45 17.39
N LEU A 484 -1.57 8.89 16.95
CA LEU A 484 -2.39 9.89 17.63
C LEU A 484 -3.30 9.19 18.64
N TYR A 485 -3.23 9.58 19.90
CA TYR A 485 -4.06 9.03 20.96
C TYR A 485 -5.41 9.74 21.03
N VAL A 486 -6.49 8.99 20.86
CA VAL A 486 -7.87 9.52 20.85
C VAL A 486 -8.58 9.16 22.15
N ASP A 487 -8.49 7.91 22.57
CA ASP A 487 -9.08 7.42 23.81
C ASP A 487 -8.11 6.49 24.53
N LEU A 488 -8.10 6.55 25.85
CA LEU A 488 -7.17 5.86 26.73
C LEU A 488 -7.89 5.36 27.99
N PRO A 489 -7.54 4.17 28.52
CA PRO A 489 -8.00 3.75 29.83
C PRO A 489 -7.66 4.76 30.91
N THR A 490 -8.54 4.87 31.91
CA THR A 490 -8.40 5.75 33.07
C THR A 490 -7.15 5.47 33.92
N GLU A 491 -6.61 4.25 33.87
CA GLU A 491 -5.47 3.78 34.69
C GLU A 491 -4.16 3.60 33.88
N ILE A 492 -3.99 4.28 32.75
CA ILE A 492 -2.69 4.24 32.07
C ILE A 492 -1.60 4.87 32.95
N GLY A 493 -0.70 4.03 33.44
CA GLY A 493 0.64 4.44 33.81
C GLY A 493 1.07 4.27 35.27
N ASP A 494 0.36 3.54 36.12
CA ASP A 494 0.76 3.43 37.54
C ASP A 494 1.53 2.14 37.89
N GLN A 495 1.47 1.09 37.05
CA GLN A 495 2.32 -0.10 37.19
C GLN A 495 3.03 -0.42 35.86
N ALA A 496 4.35 -0.67 35.94
CA ALA A 496 5.21 -1.22 34.87
C ALA A 496 5.12 -0.59 33.45
N GLN A 497 4.68 0.67 33.32
CA GLN A 497 4.50 1.37 32.03
C GLN A 497 3.52 0.65 31.08
N ASP A 498 2.47 0.04 31.64
CA ASP A 498 1.43 -0.63 30.86
C ASP A 498 0.77 0.31 29.83
N GLY A 499 0.56 -0.20 28.61
CA GLY A 499 -0.03 0.56 27.51
C GLY A 499 0.88 1.59 26.84
N TRP A 500 2.12 1.75 27.29
CA TRP A 500 3.09 2.65 26.65
C TRP A 500 3.51 2.14 25.27
N LEU A 501 3.80 3.08 24.38
CA LEU A 501 4.36 2.77 23.07
C LEU A 501 5.87 2.61 23.21
N GLU A 502 6.38 1.41 22.92
CA GLU A 502 7.81 1.12 22.87
C GLU A 502 8.34 1.35 21.46
N ILE A 503 9.44 2.10 21.38
CA ILE A 503 10.13 2.45 20.13
C ILE A 503 11.53 1.83 20.16
N GLY A 504 11.90 1.15 19.08
CA GLY A 504 13.18 0.47 18.91
C GLY A 504 13.27 -0.92 19.55
N ARG A 505 12.21 -1.48 20.14
CA ARG A 505 12.27 -2.86 20.66
C ARG A 505 12.21 -3.85 19.48
N PRO A 506 13.14 -4.81 19.36
CA PRO A 506 13.08 -5.83 18.31
C PRO A 506 11.79 -6.66 18.37
N PRO A 507 11.30 -7.17 17.23
CA PRO A 507 10.21 -8.13 17.21
C PRO A 507 10.67 -9.47 17.79
N GLY A 508 9.74 -10.16 18.48
CA GLY A 508 10.07 -11.37 19.25
C GLY A 508 10.53 -12.56 18.39
N ASP A 509 10.16 -12.57 17.11
CA ASP A 509 10.63 -13.59 16.16
C ASP A 509 12.14 -13.49 15.87
N LEU A 510 12.79 -12.36 16.17
CA LEU A 510 14.25 -12.27 16.08
C LEU A 510 14.97 -12.90 17.26
N GLY A 511 14.30 -13.22 18.37
CA GLY A 511 14.92 -13.91 19.51
C GLY A 511 16.09 -13.16 20.17
N ILE A 512 16.20 -11.84 19.97
CA ILE A 512 17.25 -10.99 20.56
C ILE A 512 16.68 -10.12 21.69
N ASP A 513 17.48 -9.92 22.74
CA ASP A 513 17.12 -9.09 23.89
C ASP A 513 17.82 -7.72 23.81
N LEU A 514 17.17 -6.78 23.12
CA LEU A 514 17.54 -5.37 23.18
C LEU A 514 16.42 -4.55 23.84
N PRO A 515 16.75 -3.61 24.74
CA PRO A 515 15.76 -2.70 25.31
C PRO A 515 15.17 -1.78 24.23
N PRO A 516 14.03 -1.12 24.46
CA PRO A 516 13.57 -0.05 23.58
C PRO A 516 14.56 1.13 23.63
N ILE A 517 14.63 1.88 22.53
CA ILE A 517 15.37 3.15 22.46
C ILE A 517 14.59 4.25 23.21
N ALA A 518 13.27 4.23 23.10
CA ALA A 518 12.39 5.15 23.81
C ALA A 518 11.07 4.48 24.19
N ALA A 519 10.42 4.97 25.24
CA ALA A 519 9.08 4.58 25.62
C ALA A 519 8.23 5.85 25.79
N ILE A 520 7.10 5.91 25.09
CA ILE A 520 6.23 7.08 25.06
C ILE A 520 4.99 6.81 25.91
N ARG A 521 4.81 7.61 26.96
CA ARG A 521 3.56 7.64 27.75
C ARG A 521 2.44 8.19 26.85
N PRO A 522 1.37 7.42 26.61
CA PRO A 522 0.29 7.89 25.75
C PRO A 522 -0.52 8.95 26.49
N GLN A 523 -0.92 9.99 25.76
CA GLN A 523 -1.72 11.10 26.28
C GLN A 523 -2.72 11.51 25.21
N VAL A 524 -4.00 11.60 25.57
CA VAL A 524 -5.08 11.98 24.64
C VAL A 524 -4.74 13.32 23.98
N GLY A 525 -4.89 13.37 22.65
CA GLY A 525 -4.56 14.53 21.83
C GLY A 525 -3.08 14.71 21.50
N MET A 526 -2.21 13.82 21.96
CA MET A 526 -0.80 13.81 21.56
C MET A 526 -0.58 12.85 20.39
N LEU A 527 0.23 13.29 19.43
CA LEU A 527 0.65 12.54 18.26
C LEU A 527 2.13 12.13 18.43
N ALA A 528 2.38 10.84 18.57
CA ALA A 528 3.73 10.28 18.52
C ALA A 528 4.19 10.17 17.06
N LEU A 529 5.43 10.59 16.78
CA LEU A 529 6.06 10.58 15.46
C LEU A 529 7.50 10.09 15.58
N PHE A 530 7.91 9.18 14.69
CA PHE A 530 9.23 8.56 14.71
C PHE A 530 9.60 7.94 13.35
N PRO A 531 10.90 7.75 13.04
CA PRO A 531 11.34 7.09 11.82
C PRO A 531 10.68 5.72 11.60
N SER A 532 10.19 5.44 10.39
CA SER A 532 9.61 4.12 10.06
C SER A 532 10.63 2.97 10.09
N THR A 533 11.93 3.28 10.14
CA THR A 533 13.02 2.31 10.37
C THR A 533 13.09 1.82 11.82
N LEU A 534 12.25 2.35 12.73
CA LEU A 534 12.17 1.90 14.12
C LEU A 534 11.04 0.89 14.30
N PHE A 535 11.41 -0.30 14.78
CA PHE A 535 10.45 -1.26 15.29
C PHE A 535 9.67 -0.66 16.45
N HIS A 536 8.35 -0.85 16.50
CA HIS A 536 7.53 -0.31 17.56
C HIS A 536 6.33 -1.20 17.88
N GLY A 537 5.91 -1.18 19.14
CA GLY A 537 4.82 -1.99 19.65
C GLY A 537 4.21 -1.36 20.90
N THR A 538 3.04 -1.84 21.31
CA THR A 538 2.36 -1.34 22.51
C THR A 538 2.50 -2.36 23.62
N ARG A 539 2.96 -1.92 24.80
CA ARG A 539 2.99 -2.79 25.99
C ARG A 539 1.58 -3.23 26.33
N PRO A 540 1.36 -4.51 26.71
CA PRO A 540 0.06 -4.97 27.20
C PRO A 540 -0.47 -4.08 28.33
N PHE A 541 -1.80 -4.01 28.47
CA PHE A 541 -2.45 -3.23 29.52
C PHE A 541 -3.69 -3.97 30.06
N GLY A 542 -4.00 -3.72 31.34
CA GLY A 542 -4.90 -4.57 32.12
C GLY A 542 -6.40 -4.43 31.81
N ARG A 543 -6.92 -3.21 31.63
CA ARG A 543 -8.36 -2.93 31.43
C ARG A 543 -8.60 -1.68 30.58
N GLY A 544 -9.81 -1.54 30.05
CA GLY A 544 -10.29 -0.37 29.30
C GLY A 544 -9.96 -0.40 27.81
N THR A 545 -10.16 0.73 27.13
CA THR A 545 -10.03 0.84 25.68
C THR A 545 -8.92 1.82 25.32
N ARG A 546 -7.99 1.39 24.47
CA ARG A 546 -6.97 2.27 23.87
C ARG A 546 -7.30 2.45 22.39
N MET A 547 -7.64 3.67 22.00
CA MET A 547 -7.96 4.01 20.61
C MET A 547 -6.94 5.00 20.06
N THR A 548 -6.36 4.65 18.92
CA THR A 548 -5.36 5.48 18.23
C THR A 548 -5.67 5.64 16.76
N VAL A 549 -5.41 6.82 16.21
CA VAL A 549 -5.28 7.01 14.76
C VAL A 549 -3.81 6.87 14.39
N ALA A 550 -3.50 5.98 13.46
CA ALA A 550 -2.17 5.78 12.92
C ALA A 550 -2.17 6.09 11.42
N PHE A 551 -1.02 6.55 10.93
CA PHE A 551 -0.80 6.86 9.53
C PHE A 551 0.69 6.78 9.19
N ASP A 552 0.95 6.61 7.90
CA ASP A 552 2.28 6.66 7.34
C ASP A 552 2.51 7.96 6.56
N VAL A 553 3.73 8.45 6.64
CA VAL A 553 4.20 9.58 5.83
C VAL A 553 5.17 9.05 4.80
N ALA A 554 4.99 9.45 3.54
CA ALA A 554 5.92 9.23 2.45
C ALA A 554 6.41 10.57 1.90
N PRO A 555 7.60 10.62 1.27
CA PRO A 555 7.98 11.78 0.49
C PRO A 555 6.98 11.99 -0.66
N ALA A 556 6.61 13.24 -0.93
CA ALA A 556 5.76 13.55 -2.07
C ALA A 556 6.49 13.15 -3.36
N THR A 557 5.82 12.40 -4.23
CA THR A 557 6.38 11.97 -5.52
C THR A 557 6.42 13.17 -6.47
N GLY A 558 7.56 13.86 -6.55
CA GLY A 558 7.67 15.03 -7.45
C GLY A 558 8.87 15.97 -7.34
N GLY A 559 9.97 15.60 -6.67
CA GLY A 559 11.24 16.33 -6.78
C GLY A 559 12.23 15.47 -7.53
N ALA A 560 12.78 15.98 -8.65
CA ALA A 560 13.95 15.38 -9.27
C ALA A 560 15.01 15.11 -8.20
N ALA A 561 15.59 13.91 -8.21
CA ALA A 561 16.93 13.72 -7.67
C ALA A 561 17.92 14.42 -8.62
#